data_AF-A0A2W1B0Q6-F1
#
_entry.id   AF-A0A2W1B0Q6-F1
#
_cell.length_a   1.000
_cell.length_b   1.000
_cell.length_c   1.000
_cell.angle_alpha   90.00
_cell.angle_beta   90.00
_cell.angle_gamma   90.00
#
_symmetry.space_group_name_H-M   'P 1'
#
loop_
_entity.id
_entity.type
_entity.pdbx_description
1 polymer ?
#
loop_
_entity_poly.entity_id
_entity_poly.type
_entity_poly.pdbx_seq_one_letter_code
_entity_poly.pdbx_strand_id
1 'polypeptide(L)'
;MSDGGSSLVLPAGSTLAALNTPATPQALTDALATANDPASHDSASLAHALASGTAQGLTAALIALDAQLRLGPTLLPLTDRLAIDGRVLPRDGEALDAIVLPRRNAPSALREHAGFRLGLAAQLTTHPPTPASPGHVTDARLVWWGVAPAPLVAYQLAAVLRGRSLTPALIDIAVQTARVEVQPAGAGMELNPARLLAVEQLCREILTTLQPRPAALPGPALPGTS
;
A
#
# COMPACT_ATOMS: atom_id res chain seq x y z
N MET A 1 21.88 3.93 19.00
CA MET A 1 21.81 2.88 17.95
C MET A 1 21.21 3.54 16.74
N SER A 2 22.08 3.93 15.81
CA SER A 2 21.72 4.74 14.65
C SER A 2 21.48 3.78 13.49
N ASP A 3 20.23 3.35 13.30
CA ASP A 3 19.87 2.67 12.05
C ASP A 3 19.93 3.72 10.94
N GLY A 4 21.06 3.73 10.22
CA GLY A 4 21.20 4.36 8.93
C GLY A 4 20.31 3.65 7.92
N GLY A 5 18.99 3.81 8.07
CA GLY A 5 17.98 3.27 7.18
C GLY A 5 18.12 3.93 5.82
N SER A 6 18.74 3.24 4.88
CA SER A 6 18.94 3.74 3.51
C SER A 6 17.59 3.88 2.83
N SER A 7 17.03 5.08 2.72
CA SER A 7 15.78 5.32 1.99
C SER A 7 15.93 5.03 0.50
N LEU A 8 14.87 4.53 -0.13
CA LEU A 8 14.81 4.38 -1.58
C LEU A 8 14.33 5.71 -2.19
N VAL A 9 15.17 6.33 -3.01
CA VAL A 9 14.87 7.61 -3.67
C VAL A 9 14.50 7.34 -5.13
N LEU A 10 13.28 7.72 -5.51
CA LEU A 10 12.72 7.59 -6.84
C LEU A 10 12.73 8.98 -7.51
N PRO A 11 13.62 9.26 -8.46
CA PRO A 11 13.64 10.54 -9.15
C PRO A 11 12.31 10.81 -9.88
N ALA A 12 11.82 12.04 -9.81
CA ALA A 12 10.53 12.42 -10.39
C ALA A 12 10.48 12.27 -11.93
N GLY A 13 11.64 12.41 -12.57
CA GLY A 13 11.83 12.22 -14.01
C GLY A 13 11.99 10.76 -14.45
N SER A 14 12.07 9.80 -13.51
CA SER A 14 12.16 8.39 -13.86
C SER A 14 10.89 7.92 -14.55
N THR A 15 11.05 7.12 -15.59
CA THR A 15 9.93 6.42 -16.24
C THR A 15 9.40 5.35 -15.30
N LEU A 16 8.11 5.03 -15.41
CA LEU A 16 7.48 4.01 -14.58
C LEU A 16 8.16 2.63 -14.74
N ALA A 17 8.62 2.30 -15.95
CA ALA A 17 9.39 1.08 -16.20
C ALA A 17 10.73 1.03 -15.43
N ALA A 18 11.44 2.16 -15.33
CA ALA A 18 12.71 2.24 -14.62
C ALA A 18 12.58 2.08 -13.10
N LEU A 19 11.35 2.25 -12.56
CA LEU A 19 11.06 2.05 -11.13
C LEU A 19 10.87 0.58 -10.76
N ASN A 20 10.71 -0.32 -11.72
CA ASN A 20 10.51 -1.75 -11.46
C ASN A 20 11.86 -2.47 -11.33
N THR A 21 12.48 -2.36 -10.15
CA THR A 21 13.76 -2.98 -9.83
C THR A 21 13.60 -4.08 -8.78
N PRO A 22 14.57 -4.99 -8.59
CA PRO A 22 14.52 -6.00 -7.53
C PRO A 22 14.44 -5.41 -6.11
N ALA A 23 14.81 -4.13 -5.93
CA ALA A 23 14.75 -3.43 -4.65
C ALA A 23 13.40 -2.74 -4.41
N THR A 24 12.50 -2.75 -5.39
CA THR A 24 11.21 -2.07 -5.35
C THR A 24 10.25 -2.85 -4.44
N PRO A 25 9.57 -2.19 -3.48
CA PRO A 25 8.59 -2.84 -2.63
C PRO A 25 7.46 -3.47 -3.45
N GLN A 26 6.98 -4.64 -3.04
CA GLN A 26 6.00 -5.40 -3.80
C GLN A 26 4.71 -4.61 -4.12
N ALA A 27 4.20 -3.78 -3.20
CA ALA A 27 3.03 -2.95 -3.48
C ALA A 27 3.26 -1.96 -4.64
N LEU A 28 4.48 -1.44 -4.78
CA LEU A 28 4.85 -0.57 -5.89
C LEU A 28 5.04 -1.37 -7.18
N THR A 29 5.64 -2.56 -7.12
CA THR A 29 5.72 -3.48 -8.27
C THR A 29 4.32 -3.86 -8.79
N ASP A 30 3.41 -4.22 -7.88
CA ASP A 30 2.01 -4.52 -8.19
C ASP A 30 1.32 -3.30 -8.82
N ALA A 31 1.54 -2.08 -8.29
CA ALA A 31 0.98 -0.85 -8.84
C ALA A 31 1.48 -0.52 -10.25
N LEU A 32 2.78 -0.74 -10.50
CA LEU A 32 3.37 -0.55 -11.82
C LEU A 32 2.81 -1.57 -12.80
N ALA A 33 2.60 -2.82 -12.36
CA ALA A 33 1.98 -3.86 -13.18
C ALA A 33 0.51 -3.56 -13.53
N THR A 34 -0.29 -3.00 -12.62
CA THR A 34 -1.68 -2.61 -12.92
C THR A 34 -1.77 -1.32 -13.72
N ALA A 35 -0.81 -0.40 -13.55
CA ALA A 35 -0.73 0.80 -14.36
C ALA A 35 -0.40 0.49 -15.83
N ASN A 36 0.25 -0.65 -16.14
CA ASN A 36 0.73 -1.05 -17.47
C ASN A 36 -0.40 -1.34 -18.47
N ASP A 37 -1.05 -0.29 -18.97
CA ASP A 37 -1.61 -0.31 -20.33
C ASP A 37 -0.45 -0.02 -21.30
N PRO A 38 0.04 -1.02 -22.07
CA PRO A 38 1.31 -0.95 -22.81
C PRO A 38 1.40 0.19 -23.83
N ALA A 39 0.28 0.83 -24.20
CA ALA A 39 0.24 1.93 -25.16
C ALA A 39 0.64 3.31 -24.58
N SER A 40 0.78 3.47 -23.26
CA SER A 40 0.93 4.79 -22.61
C SER A 40 2.21 4.98 -21.77
N HIS A 41 3.06 3.95 -21.64
CA HIS A 41 4.08 3.88 -20.58
C HIS A 41 5.52 4.22 -20.95
N ASP A 42 5.94 4.08 -22.21
CA ASP A 42 7.37 4.24 -22.55
C ASP A 42 7.90 5.68 -22.34
N SER A 43 7.02 6.64 -22.10
CA SER A 43 7.38 8.05 -21.92
C SER A 43 6.78 8.74 -20.69
N ALA A 44 5.92 8.07 -19.90
CA ALA A 44 5.30 8.70 -18.75
C ALA A 44 6.25 8.72 -17.54
N SER A 45 6.62 9.93 -17.10
CA SER A 45 7.42 10.11 -15.89
C SER A 45 6.56 9.93 -14.63
N LEU A 46 7.21 9.56 -13.53
CA LEU A 46 6.59 9.49 -12.20
C LEU A 46 5.86 10.79 -11.83
N ALA A 47 6.49 11.94 -12.09
CA ALA A 47 5.86 13.25 -11.87
C ALA A 47 4.58 13.42 -12.67
N HIS A 48 4.60 13.03 -13.95
CA HIS A 48 3.43 13.15 -14.81
C HIS A 48 2.29 12.23 -14.35
N ALA A 49 2.59 10.99 -13.99
CA ALA A 49 1.62 10.01 -13.51
C ALA A 49 0.91 10.46 -12.23
N LEU A 50 1.63 11.15 -11.33
CA LEU A 50 1.05 11.71 -10.11
C LEU A 50 0.27 13.00 -10.38
N ALA A 51 0.75 13.85 -11.29
CA ALA A 51 0.09 15.11 -11.62
C ALA A 51 -1.20 14.89 -12.45
N SER A 52 -1.28 13.82 -13.24
CA SER A 52 -2.46 13.50 -14.04
C SER A 52 -3.62 12.93 -13.22
N GLY A 53 -3.33 12.33 -12.06
CA GLY A 53 -4.33 11.65 -11.21
C GLY A 53 -4.85 10.35 -11.81
N THR A 54 -4.34 9.92 -12.98
CA THR A 54 -4.78 8.70 -13.67
C THR A 54 -4.19 7.44 -13.03
N ALA A 55 -3.07 7.56 -12.32
CA ALA A 55 -2.37 6.45 -11.66
C ALA A 55 -2.79 6.29 -10.19
N GLN A 56 -4.09 6.21 -9.89
CA GLN A 56 -4.57 6.16 -8.50
C GLN A 56 -4.02 4.97 -7.69
N GLY A 57 -3.83 3.81 -8.34
CA GLY A 57 -3.19 2.65 -7.71
C GLY A 57 -1.73 2.91 -7.32
N LEU A 58 -0.97 3.62 -8.17
CA LEU A 58 0.39 4.06 -7.87
C LEU A 58 0.41 5.02 -6.69
N THR A 59 -0.46 6.05 -6.71
CA THR A 59 -0.57 7.00 -5.60
C THR A 59 -0.92 6.28 -4.29
N ALA A 60 -1.86 5.32 -4.33
CA ALA A 60 -2.25 4.54 -3.16
C ALA A 60 -1.10 3.66 -2.62
N ALA A 61 -0.34 2.99 -3.51
CA ALA A 61 0.87 2.25 -3.13
C ALA A 61 1.90 3.14 -2.44
N LEU A 62 2.16 4.33 -2.98
CA LEU A 62 3.11 5.27 -2.39
C LEU A 62 2.66 5.75 -1.01
N ILE A 63 1.37 6.06 -0.83
CA ILE A 63 0.83 6.44 0.49
C ILE A 63 0.94 5.28 1.48
N ALA A 64 0.61 4.05 1.06
CA ALA A 64 0.70 2.87 1.90
C ALA A 64 2.15 2.59 2.35
N LEU A 65 3.12 2.90 1.51
CA LEU A 65 4.56 2.80 1.79
C LEU A 65 5.14 4.00 2.55
N ASP A 66 4.29 4.93 3.03
CA ASP A 66 4.72 6.12 3.78
C ASP A 66 5.66 7.04 2.96
N ALA A 67 5.38 7.17 1.66
CA ALA A 67 6.17 7.99 0.75
C ALA A 67 6.18 9.47 1.13
N GLN A 68 7.35 10.08 0.96
CA GLN A 68 7.57 11.51 1.10
C GLN A 68 7.91 12.14 -0.25
N LEU A 69 7.43 13.34 -0.49
CA LEU A 69 7.78 14.19 -1.63
C LEU A 69 9.00 15.02 -1.28
N ARG A 70 10.00 15.04 -2.16
CA ARG A 70 11.12 15.96 -2.09
C ARG A 70 10.89 17.13 -3.05
N LEU A 71 10.69 18.31 -2.48
CA LEU A 71 10.48 19.58 -3.19
C LEU A 71 11.64 20.51 -2.83
N GLY A 72 12.72 20.49 -3.61
CA GLY A 72 13.98 21.16 -3.28
C GLY A 72 14.58 20.62 -1.98
N PRO A 73 14.86 21.47 -0.97
CA PRO A 73 15.39 21.05 0.32
C PRO A 73 14.32 20.43 1.24
N THR A 74 13.04 20.51 0.88
CA THR A 74 11.92 20.16 1.76
C THR A 74 11.47 18.72 1.52
N LEU A 75 11.24 17.97 2.60
CA LEU A 75 10.56 16.67 2.58
C LEU A 75 9.19 16.80 3.24
N LEU A 76 8.15 16.34 2.53
CA LEU A 76 6.76 16.39 3.00
C LEU A 76 6.09 15.03 2.79
N PRO A 77 5.14 14.60 3.64
CA PRO A 77 4.29 13.46 3.33
C PRO A 77 3.58 13.62 1.99
N LEU A 78 3.44 12.56 1.20
CA LEU A 78 2.72 12.62 -0.07
C LEU A 78 1.27 13.10 0.08
N THR A 79 0.64 12.76 1.19
CA THR A 79 -0.73 13.15 1.53
C THR A 79 -0.93 14.67 1.63
N ASP A 80 0.12 15.44 1.93
CA ASP A 80 0.03 16.90 2.10
C ASP A 80 -0.15 17.67 0.78
N ARG A 81 0.08 17.00 -0.35
CA ARG A 81 -0.10 17.55 -1.70
C ARG A 81 -1.16 16.80 -2.50
N LEU A 82 -1.91 15.90 -1.87
CA LEU A 82 -2.98 15.14 -2.51
C LEU A 82 -4.23 16.01 -2.66
N ALA A 83 -4.61 16.29 -3.90
CA ALA A 83 -5.85 16.96 -4.25
C ALA A 83 -7.05 16.00 -4.12
N ILE A 84 -8.26 16.57 -4.08
CA ILE A 84 -9.51 15.82 -3.93
C ILE A 84 -9.74 14.83 -5.09
N ASP A 85 -9.19 15.08 -6.27
CA ASP A 85 -9.27 14.20 -7.44
C ASP A 85 -8.09 13.22 -7.55
N GLY A 86 -7.26 13.10 -6.51
CA GLY A 86 -6.14 12.17 -6.44
C GLY A 86 -4.86 12.65 -7.13
N ARG A 87 -4.84 13.86 -7.70
CA ARG A 87 -3.62 14.48 -8.24
C ARG A 87 -2.68 14.90 -7.12
N VAL A 88 -1.38 14.74 -7.33
CA VAL A 88 -0.36 15.31 -6.45
C VAL A 88 0.15 16.61 -7.08
N LEU A 89 -0.13 17.73 -6.43
CA LEU A 89 0.13 19.07 -6.99
C LEU A 89 1.13 19.82 -6.11
N PRO A 90 2.39 20.02 -6.55
CA PRO A 90 3.29 21.01 -5.96
C PRO A 90 2.66 22.41 -6.01
N ARG A 91 3.03 23.30 -5.08
CA ARG A 91 2.59 24.70 -5.13
C ARG A 91 3.31 25.46 -6.24
N ASP A 92 2.79 26.63 -6.60
CA ASP A 92 3.41 27.51 -7.60
C ASP A 92 4.89 27.75 -7.26
N GLY A 93 5.78 27.38 -8.19
CA GLY A 93 7.24 27.49 -8.05
C GLY A 93 7.94 26.31 -7.35
N GLU A 94 7.21 25.33 -6.82
CA GLU A 94 7.77 24.07 -6.32
C GLU A 94 7.93 23.06 -7.47
N ALA A 95 9.11 22.45 -7.59
CA ALA A 95 9.36 21.32 -8.49
C ALA A 95 9.45 20.03 -7.68
N LEU A 96 8.81 18.96 -8.18
CA LEU A 96 8.98 17.63 -7.62
C LEU A 96 10.33 17.06 -8.09
N ASP A 97 11.27 16.90 -7.17
CA ASP A 97 12.59 16.35 -7.49
C ASP A 97 12.60 14.83 -7.40
N ALA A 98 11.98 14.29 -6.35
CA ALA A 98 11.94 12.86 -6.09
C ALA A 98 10.82 12.47 -5.12
N ILE A 99 10.54 11.17 -5.08
CA ILE A 99 9.78 10.51 -4.03
C ILE A 99 10.74 9.70 -3.19
N VAL A 100 10.67 9.86 -1.88
CA VAL A 100 11.51 9.15 -0.91
C VAL A 100 10.64 8.13 -0.19
N LEU A 101 11.02 6.86 -0.31
CA LEU A 101 10.39 5.75 0.40
C LEU A 101 11.25 5.36 1.61
N PRO A 102 10.69 5.33 2.83
CA PRO A 102 11.39 4.79 3.97
C PRO A 102 11.62 3.30 3.73
N ARG A 103 12.87 2.85 3.88
CA ARG A 103 13.19 1.43 3.68
C ARG A 103 12.77 0.65 4.93
N ARG A 104 11.57 0.08 4.83
CA ARG A 104 11.01 -0.84 5.83
C ARG A 104 11.03 -2.24 5.25
N ASN A 105 11.62 -3.20 5.95
CA ASN A 105 11.49 -4.63 5.62
C ASN A 105 10.12 -5.14 6.08
N ALA A 106 9.05 -4.51 5.58
CA ALA A 106 7.68 -4.82 5.91
C ALA A 106 6.99 -5.37 4.66
N PRO A 107 6.28 -6.52 4.74
CA PRO A 107 5.51 -7.02 3.63
C PRO A 107 4.48 -5.98 3.19
N SER A 108 4.40 -5.78 1.87
CA SER A 108 3.47 -4.86 1.23
C SER A 108 2.82 -5.55 0.03
N ALA A 109 1.60 -5.20 -0.30
CA ALA A 109 0.92 -5.72 -1.46
C ALA A 109 -0.09 -4.71 -2.01
N LEU A 110 -0.41 -4.83 -3.28
CA LEU A 110 -1.50 -4.12 -3.92
C LEU A 110 -2.39 -5.10 -4.68
N ARG A 111 -3.71 -4.94 -4.57
CA ARG A 111 -4.71 -5.73 -5.29
C ARG A 111 -5.78 -4.83 -5.86
N GLU A 112 -6.18 -5.13 -7.09
CA GLU A 112 -7.23 -4.41 -7.82
C GLU A 112 -8.33 -5.36 -8.25
N HIS A 113 -9.58 -4.90 -8.12
CA HIS A 113 -10.72 -5.53 -8.74
C HIS A 113 -10.96 -4.91 -10.13
N ALA A 114 -10.48 -5.58 -11.18
CA ALA A 114 -10.49 -5.08 -12.56
C ALA A 114 -11.86 -4.59 -13.04
N GLY A 115 -12.95 -5.30 -12.68
CA GLY A 115 -14.31 -4.93 -13.12
C GLY A 115 -14.84 -3.61 -12.56
N PHE A 116 -14.29 -3.12 -11.45
CA PHE A 116 -14.74 -1.88 -10.79
C PHE A 116 -13.64 -0.81 -10.68
N ARG A 117 -12.43 -1.11 -11.16
CA ARG A 117 -11.24 -0.24 -11.08
C ARG A 117 -11.04 0.35 -9.68
N LEU A 118 -11.25 -0.49 -8.67
CA LEU A 118 -11.04 -0.17 -7.27
C LEU A 118 -10.02 -1.14 -6.69
N GLY A 119 -9.31 -0.73 -5.65
CA GLY A 119 -8.36 -1.63 -5.01
C GLY A 119 -7.88 -1.15 -3.66
N LEU A 120 -7.00 -1.97 -3.09
CA LEU A 120 -6.37 -1.76 -1.78
C LEU A 120 -4.86 -1.93 -1.90
N ALA A 121 -4.13 -1.02 -1.27
CA ALA A 121 -2.68 -1.09 -1.11
C ALA A 121 -2.41 -1.15 0.38
N ALA A 122 -1.52 -2.04 0.81
CA ALA A 122 -1.22 -2.21 2.21
C ALA A 122 0.26 -2.47 2.46
N GLN A 123 0.75 -1.97 3.60
CA GLN A 123 2.03 -2.34 4.20
C GLN A 123 1.79 -2.69 5.67
N LEU A 124 2.19 -3.89 6.07
CA LEU A 124 2.06 -4.35 7.45
C LEU A 124 3.43 -4.60 8.06
N THR A 125 3.73 -3.92 9.16
CA THR A 125 4.89 -4.25 9.99
C THR A 125 4.42 -5.24 11.05
N THR A 126 5.09 -6.37 11.16
CA THR A 126 4.73 -7.41 12.12
C THR A 126 5.92 -7.74 13.01
N HIS A 127 5.65 -8.03 14.28
CA HIS A 127 6.61 -8.75 15.11
C HIS A 127 6.54 -10.24 14.74
N PRO A 128 7.69 -10.89 14.51
CA PRO A 128 7.72 -12.30 14.17
C PRO A 128 7.15 -13.13 15.34
N PRO A 129 6.47 -14.25 15.04
CA PRO A 129 6.01 -15.16 16.08
C PRO A 129 7.22 -15.72 16.85
N THR A 130 7.05 -15.83 18.16
CA THR A 130 8.00 -16.51 19.05
C THR A 130 7.28 -17.68 19.74
N PRO A 131 8.00 -18.64 20.33
CA PRO A 131 7.36 -19.72 21.10
C PRO A 131 6.44 -19.21 22.22
N ALA A 132 6.68 -18.00 22.72
CA ALA A 132 5.95 -17.38 23.82
C ALA A 132 4.82 -16.42 23.39
N SER A 133 4.79 -15.98 22.12
CA SER A 133 3.77 -15.06 21.63
C SER A 133 3.50 -15.27 20.15
N PRO A 134 2.22 -15.37 19.73
CA PRO A 134 1.88 -15.27 18.33
C PRO A 134 2.37 -13.92 17.78
N GLY A 135 2.83 -13.92 16.52
CA GLY A 135 3.24 -12.69 15.85
C GLY A 135 2.06 -11.72 15.77
N HIS A 136 2.32 -10.43 15.90
CA HIS A 136 1.27 -9.40 15.89
C HIS A 136 1.69 -8.22 15.02
N VAL A 137 0.71 -7.48 14.52
CA VAL A 137 0.93 -6.29 13.69
C VAL A 137 1.34 -5.13 14.60
N THR A 138 2.49 -4.52 14.34
CA THR A 138 2.97 -3.34 15.08
C THR A 138 2.54 -2.04 14.41
N ASP A 139 2.56 -2.03 13.08
CA ASP A 139 2.09 -0.91 12.27
C ASP A 139 1.37 -1.43 11.03
N ALA A 140 0.35 -0.70 10.61
CA ALA A 140 -0.50 -1.06 9.50
C ALA A 140 -0.84 0.21 8.73
N ARG A 141 -0.58 0.21 7.42
CA ARG A 141 -0.98 1.28 6.50
C ARG A 141 -1.74 0.67 5.37
N LEU A 142 -2.98 1.13 5.19
CA LEU A 142 -3.92 0.61 4.22
C LEU A 142 -4.56 1.80 3.50
N VAL A 143 -4.58 1.74 2.18
CA VAL A 143 -5.07 2.83 1.33
C VAL A 143 -5.94 2.25 0.24
N TRP A 144 -7.20 2.68 0.21
CA TRP A 144 -8.16 2.35 -0.83
C TRP A 144 -8.05 3.33 -2.00
N TRP A 145 -8.28 2.87 -3.22
CA TRP A 145 -8.54 3.74 -4.38
C TRP A 145 -9.74 3.25 -5.17
N GLY A 146 -10.30 4.13 -6.01
CA GLY A 146 -11.51 3.87 -6.78
C GLY A 146 -12.80 3.86 -5.94
N VAL A 147 -12.72 3.92 -4.60
CA VAL A 147 -13.90 4.02 -3.70
C VAL A 147 -14.29 5.47 -3.40
N ALA A 148 -13.37 6.41 -3.61
CA ALA A 148 -13.54 7.85 -3.45
C ALA A 148 -12.77 8.58 -4.58
N PRO A 149 -13.00 9.89 -4.80
CA PRO A 149 -12.33 10.64 -5.87
C PRO A 149 -10.80 10.71 -5.69
N ALA A 150 -10.32 10.72 -4.45
CA ALA A 150 -8.91 10.56 -4.09
C ALA A 150 -8.70 9.25 -3.32
N PRO A 151 -7.46 8.71 -3.30
CA PRO A 151 -7.10 7.61 -2.42
C PRO A 151 -7.47 7.87 -0.96
N LEU A 152 -8.14 6.91 -0.34
CA LEU A 152 -8.64 6.99 1.03
C LEU A 152 -7.75 6.17 1.96
N VAL A 153 -7.14 6.83 2.94
CA VAL A 153 -6.37 6.15 3.99
C VAL A 153 -7.34 5.51 4.99
N ALA A 154 -7.19 4.20 5.19
CA ALA A 154 -8.06 3.38 6.03
C ALA A 154 -7.58 3.36 7.50
N TYR A 155 -7.78 4.47 8.22
CA TYR A 155 -7.35 4.64 9.61
C TYR A 155 -8.04 3.69 10.59
N GLN A 156 -9.34 3.44 10.44
CA GLN A 156 -10.10 2.55 11.32
C GLN A 156 -9.65 1.11 11.12
N LEU A 157 -9.51 0.68 9.87
CA LEU A 157 -8.97 -0.63 9.53
C LEU A 157 -7.56 -0.83 10.09
N ALA A 158 -6.67 0.16 9.91
CA ALA A 158 -5.33 0.11 10.49
C ALA A 158 -5.35 -0.01 12.02
N ALA A 159 -6.25 0.71 12.70
CA ALA A 159 -6.43 0.65 14.15
C ALA A 159 -6.92 -0.73 14.64
N VAL A 160 -7.79 -1.39 13.88
CA VAL A 160 -8.27 -2.75 14.20
C VAL A 160 -7.14 -3.78 14.14
N LEU A 161 -6.22 -3.63 13.19
CA LEU A 161 -5.13 -4.57 13.00
C LEU A 161 -3.99 -4.38 14.00
N ARG A 162 -3.69 -3.13 14.38
CA ARG A 162 -2.56 -2.79 15.24
C ARG A 162 -2.66 -3.48 16.61
N GLY A 163 -1.54 -4.07 17.03
CA GLY A 163 -1.41 -4.81 18.29
C GLY A 163 -2.03 -6.21 18.28
N ARG A 164 -2.55 -6.69 17.14
CA ARG A 164 -3.25 -7.97 17.05
C ARG A 164 -2.60 -8.93 16.07
N SER A 165 -2.80 -10.23 16.30
CA SER A 165 -2.38 -11.29 15.38
C SER A 165 -3.38 -11.45 14.24
N LEU A 166 -2.90 -11.61 13.01
CA LEU A 166 -3.73 -11.79 11.82
C LEU A 166 -4.37 -13.18 11.79
N THR A 167 -5.42 -13.38 12.60
CA THR A 167 -6.24 -14.60 12.61
C THR A 167 -7.41 -14.49 11.61
N PRO A 168 -8.02 -15.61 11.18
CA PRO A 168 -9.22 -15.57 10.33
C PRO A 168 -10.34 -14.73 10.94
N ALA A 169 -10.57 -14.82 12.25
CA ALA A 169 -11.57 -14.02 12.94
C ALA A 169 -11.25 -12.52 12.92
N LEU A 170 -9.97 -12.14 13.06
CA LEU A 170 -9.58 -10.72 12.93
C LEU A 170 -9.77 -10.23 11.50
N ILE A 171 -9.49 -11.07 10.49
CA ILE A 171 -9.72 -10.73 9.09
C ILE A 171 -11.21 -10.46 8.85
N ASP A 172 -12.12 -11.27 9.41
CA ASP A 172 -13.55 -11.03 9.28
C ASP A 172 -13.98 -9.69 9.90
N ILE A 173 -13.44 -9.34 11.08
CA ILE A 173 -13.68 -8.03 11.70
C ILE A 173 -13.13 -6.90 10.81
N ALA A 174 -11.90 -7.05 10.32
CA ALA A 174 -11.24 -6.09 9.46
C ALA A 174 -12.02 -5.86 8.14
N VAL A 175 -12.58 -6.92 7.56
CA VAL A 175 -13.46 -6.84 6.38
C VAL A 175 -14.72 -6.03 6.68
N GLN A 176 -15.37 -6.25 7.82
CA GLN A 176 -16.53 -5.45 8.22
C GLN A 176 -16.17 -3.98 8.48
N THR A 177 -15.01 -3.72 9.10
CA THR A 177 -14.51 -2.35 9.30
C THR A 177 -14.22 -1.67 7.96
N ALA A 178 -13.59 -2.36 7.02
CA ALA A 178 -13.30 -1.85 5.68
C ALA A 178 -14.58 -1.40 4.96
N ARG A 179 -15.64 -2.21 5.03
CA ARG A 179 -16.94 -1.88 4.45
C ARG A 179 -17.53 -0.57 4.98
N VAL A 180 -17.49 -0.37 6.29
CA VAL A 180 -17.98 0.86 6.93
C VAL A 180 -17.10 2.06 6.56
N GLU A 181 -15.78 1.84 6.51
CA GLU A 181 -14.81 2.91 6.27
C GLU A 181 -14.86 3.47 4.85
N VAL A 182 -15.14 2.63 3.84
CA VAL A 182 -15.34 3.10 2.46
C VAL A 182 -16.72 3.75 2.21
N GLN A 183 -17.61 3.71 3.21
CA GLN A 183 -18.96 4.30 3.17
C GLN A 183 -19.31 5.00 4.49
N PRO A 184 -18.68 6.15 4.80
CA PRO A 184 -19.05 6.89 6.00
C PRO A 184 -20.49 7.38 5.89
N ALA A 185 -21.28 7.12 6.93
CA ALA A 185 -22.69 7.52 6.98
C ALA A 185 -22.85 9.03 6.68
N GLY A 186 -23.75 9.36 5.75
CA GLY A 186 -24.04 10.75 5.38
C GLY A 186 -23.13 11.35 4.28
N ALA A 187 -22.22 10.58 3.68
CA ALA A 187 -21.29 11.10 2.67
C ALA A 187 -21.88 11.23 1.24
N GLY A 188 -23.15 10.86 1.01
CA GLY A 188 -23.82 10.99 -0.30
C GLY A 188 -23.24 10.14 -1.43
N MET A 189 -22.20 9.35 -1.17
CA MET A 189 -21.53 8.44 -2.10
C MET A 189 -21.69 7.00 -1.60
N GLU A 190 -22.87 6.43 -1.80
CA GLU A 190 -23.10 5.02 -1.51
C GLU A 190 -22.53 4.16 -2.64
N LEU A 191 -21.47 3.40 -2.35
CA LEU A 191 -21.06 2.32 -3.25
C LEU A 191 -22.21 1.32 -3.41
N ASN A 192 -22.44 0.87 -4.64
CA ASN A 192 -23.43 -0.18 -4.87
C ASN A 192 -23.01 -1.50 -4.17
N PRO A 193 -23.95 -2.43 -3.92
CA PRO A 193 -23.66 -3.67 -3.19
C PRO A 193 -22.56 -4.52 -3.83
N ALA A 194 -22.44 -4.53 -5.16
CA ALA A 194 -21.42 -5.31 -5.85
C ALA A 194 -20.00 -4.75 -5.61
N ARG A 195 -19.85 -3.43 -5.56
CA ARG A 195 -18.59 -2.77 -5.20
C ARG A 195 -18.21 -2.99 -3.75
N LEU A 196 -19.20 -3.06 -2.84
CA LEU A 196 -18.94 -3.43 -1.45
C LEU A 196 -18.41 -4.86 -1.32
N LEU A 197 -18.97 -5.83 -2.04
CA LEU A 197 -18.45 -7.19 -2.06
C LEU A 197 -17.02 -7.24 -2.59
N ALA A 198 -16.69 -6.43 -3.61
CA ALA A 198 -15.33 -6.31 -4.11
C ALA A 198 -14.36 -5.73 -3.05
N VAL A 199 -14.78 -4.73 -2.28
CA VAL A 199 -14.00 -4.19 -1.14
C VAL A 199 -13.75 -5.28 -0.09
N GLU A 200 -14.78 -6.03 0.28
CA GLU A 200 -14.66 -7.13 1.24
C GLU A 200 -13.69 -8.21 0.76
N GLN A 201 -13.81 -8.62 -0.51
CA GLN A 201 -12.93 -9.60 -1.15
C GLN A 201 -11.47 -9.14 -1.16
N LEU A 202 -11.21 -7.91 -1.62
CA LEU A 202 -9.85 -7.36 -1.69
C LEU A 202 -9.19 -7.22 -0.33
N CYS A 203 -9.96 -6.78 0.68
CA CYS A 203 -9.48 -6.71 2.06
C CYS A 203 -9.01 -8.09 2.53
N ARG A 204 -9.84 -9.12 2.31
CA ARG A 204 -9.53 -10.49 2.69
C ARG A 204 -8.29 -11.03 1.95
N GLU A 205 -8.22 -10.82 0.64
CA GLU A 205 -7.11 -11.29 -0.20
C GLU A 205 -5.78 -10.67 0.24
N ILE A 206 -5.75 -9.36 0.48
CA ILE A 206 -4.53 -8.66 0.92
C ILE A 206 -4.11 -9.10 2.31
N LEU A 207 -5.02 -9.12 3.28
CA LEU A 207 -4.67 -9.50 4.64
C LEU A 207 -4.18 -10.95 4.71
N THR A 208 -4.75 -11.85 3.90
CA THR A 208 -4.28 -13.24 3.77
C THR A 208 -2.91 -13.30 3.09
N THR A 209 -2.67 -12.49 2.06
CA THR A 209 -1.37 -12.42 1.37
C THR A 209 -0.26 -11.92 2.29
N LEU A 210 -0.58 -10.96 3.16
CA LEU A 210 0.37 -10.32 4.08
C LEU A 210 0.50 -11.04 5.43
N GLN A 211 -0.21 -12.16 5.63
CA GLN A 211 -0.04 -12.97 6.84
C GLN A 211 1.41 -13.44 6.95
N PRO A 212 2.07 -13.22 8.10
CA PRO A 212 3.40 -13.77 8.32
C PRO A 212 3.29 -15.30 8.28
N ARG A 213 3.94 -15.93 7.31
CA ARG A 213 4.00 -17.39 7.24
C ARG A 213 4.73 -17.90 8.49
N PRO A 214 4.22 -18.94 9.17
CA PRO A 214 4.99 -19.58 10.21
C PRO A 214 6.31 -20.06 9.58
N ALA A 215 7.43 -19.76 10.24
CA ALA A 215 8.71 -20.33 9.86
C ALA A 215 8.53 -21.86 9.80
N ALA A 216 8.91 -22.47 8.68
CA ALA A 216 8.88 -23.92 8.55
C ALA A 216 9.60 -24.51 9.78
N LEU A 217 8.89 -25.35 10.54
CA LEU A 217 9.52 -26.12 11.61
C LEU A 217 10.74 -26.83 11.02
N PRO A 218 11.92 -26.77 11.66
CA PRO A 218 13.04 -27.60 11.22
C PRO A 218 12.52 -29.04 11.20
N GLY A 219 12.58 -29.65 10.01
CA GLY A 219 12.12 -31.02 9.82
C GLY A 219 12.78 -31.93 10.86
N PRO A 220 12.11 -33.02 11.29
CA PRO A 220 12.68 -33.93 12.26
C PRO A 220 14.06 -34.37 11.76
N ALA A 221 15.10 -34.14 12.56
CA ALA A 221 16.43 -34.64 12.28
C ALA A 221 16.29 -36.15 12.06
N LEU A 222 16.58 -36.59 10.83
CA LEU A 222 16.59 -38.00 10.51
C LEU A 222 17.56 -38.68 11.50
N PRO A 223 17.12 -39.73 12.23
CA PRO A 223 18.03 -40.44 13.11
C PRO A 223 19.16 -41.01 12.25
N GLY A 224 20.39 -40.64 12.60
CA GLY A 224 21.59 -41.07 11.90
C GLY A 224 21.60 -42.58 11.76
N THR A 225 21.74 -43.05 10.52
CA THR A 225 22.16 -44.41 10.26
C THR A 225 23.58 -44.56 10.77
N SER A 226 23.68 -45.35 11.84
CA SER A 226 24.89 -45.94 12.41
C SER A 226 25.86 -46.52 11.38
#